data_AF-A0A669DFH5-F1
#
_entry.id   AF-A0A669DFH5-F1
#
_cell.length_a   1.000
_cell.length_b   1.000
_cell.length_c   1.000
_cell.angle_alpha   90.00
_cell.angle_beta   90.00
_cell.angle_gamma   90.00
#
_symmetry.space_group_name_H-M   'P 1'
#
loop_
_entity.id
_entity.type
_entity.pdbx_description
1 polymer ?
#
loop_
_entity_poly.entity_id
_entity_poly.type
_entity_poly.pdbx_seq_one_letter_code
_entity_poly.pdbx_strand_id
1 'polypeptide(L)'
;MKTKKQPNILLTGTPGVGKTTLGKELAQRTGLTYVNIGDLAQEGQLFDGYDEEYQCPILDEDRVVDELDEKMSEGGVIVDYHGCDLFPERWFDIVFVLRTDNTQLYTRLEARGYTGKKLQDNVQCEIFQTIYEEAMEAYSKEIVHQLPSNTPEDMEHNLDQIVQWTEQWMKDHN
;
A
#
# COMPACT_ATOMS: atom_id res chain seq x y z
N MET A 1 -3.45 25.03 -9.20
CA MET A 1 -3.51 23.59 -8.89
C MET A 1 -4.89 23.10 -9.29
N LYS A 2 -4.99 22.02 -10.08
CA LYS A 2 -6.28 21.36 -10.31
C LYS A 2 -6.75 20.82 -8.96
N THR A 3 -7.96 21.15 -8.52
CA THR A 3 -8.57 20.55 -7.34
C THR A 3 -8.92 19.09 -7.68
N LYS A 4 -8.34 18.13 -6.94
CA LYS A 4 -8.69 16.71 -7.08
C LYS A 4 -10.18 16.53 -6.77
N LYS A 5 -10.88 15.73 -7.58
CA LYS A 5 -12.31 15.43 -7.35
C LYS A 5 -12.55 14.15 -6.55
N GLN A 6 -11.51 13.32 -6.42
CA GLN A 6 -11.54 12.03 -5.73
C GLN A 6 -10.22 11.88 -4.96
N PRO A 7 -10.24 11.22 -3.79
CA PRO A 7 -9.06 11.08 -2.95
C PRO A 7 -8.09 10.05 -3.53
N ASN A 8 -6.82 10.20 -3.18
CA ASN A 8 -5.83 9.16 -3.33
C ASN A 8 -5.57 8.48 -1.98
N ILE A 9 -5.55 7.15 -2.00
CA ILE A 9 -5.36 6.32 -0.81
C ILE A 9 -4.09 5.49 -0.99
N LEU A 10 -3.22 5.50 0.02
CA LEU A 10 -2.11 4.56 0.10
C LEU A 10 -2.48 3.39 1.00
N LEU A 11 -2.32 2.16 0.50
CA LEU A 11 -2.31 0.94 1.30
C LEU A 11 -0.87 0.44 1.39
N THR A 12 -0.30 0.49 2.59
CA THR A 12 1.05 -0.02 2.87
C THR A 12 1.06 -1.01 4.03
N GLY A 13 2.22 -1.59 4.31
CA GLY A 13 2.45 -2.62 5.31
C GLY A 13 3.27 -3.78 4.76
N THR A 14 3.71 -4.66 5.65
CA THR A 14 4.57 -5.80 5.32
C THR A 14 3.96 -6.68 4.22
N PRO A 15 4.74 -7.29 3.31
CA PRO A 15 4.21 -8.29 2.39
C PRO A 15 3.43 -9.39 3.12
N GLY A 16 2.23 -9.73 2.64
CA GLY A 16 1.36 -10.75 3.25
C GLY A 16 0.24 -10.22 4.16
N VAL A 17 0.24 -8.94 4.53
CA VAL A 17 -0.78 -8.37 5.43
C VAL A 17 -2.17 -8.23 4.82
N GLY A 18 -2.31 -8.19 3.49
CA GLY A 18 -3.61 -8.18 2.81
C GLY A 18 -3.89 -6.99 1.87
N LYS A 19 -2.91 -6.11 1.64
CA LYS A 19 -3.04 -4.88 0.82
C LYS A 19 -3.74 -5.09 -0.52
N THR A 20 -3.25 -6.03 -1.33
CA THR A 20 -3.78 -6.33 -2.67
C THR A 20 -5.24 -6.77 -2.62
N THR A 21 -5.61 -7.59 -1.64
CA THR A 21 -6.98 -8.07 -1.50
C THR A 21 -7.91 -6.91 -1.13
N LEU A 22 -7.51 -6.09 -0.15
CA LEU A 22 -8.28 -4.92 0.28
C LEU A 22 -8.41 -3.89 -0.84
N GLY A 23 -7.30 -3.53 -1.50
CA GLY A 23 -7.27 -2.50 -2.55
C GLY A 23 -8.11 -2.84 -3.78
N LYS A 24 -8.09 -4.11 -4.23
CA LYS A 24 -8.92 -4.55 -5.35
C LYS A 24 -10.41 -4.50 -5.03
N GLU A 25 -10.81 -4.92 -3.82
CA GLU A 25 -12.20 -4.88 -3.38
C GLU A 25 -12.67 -3.43 -3.15
N LEU A 26 -11.82 -2.56 -2.58
CA LEU A 26 -12.10 -1.14 -2.45
C LEU A 26 -12.34 -0.47 -3.80
N ALA A 27 -11.51 -0.75 -4.81
CA ALA A 27 -11.69 -0.21 -6.15
C ALA A 27 -13.05 -0.63 -6.75
N GLN A 28 -13.48 -1.88 -6.55
CA GLN A 28 -14.79 -2.35 -7.01
C GLN A 28 -15.95 -1.61 -6.33
N ARG A 29 -15.84 -1.32 -5.02
CA ARG A 29 -16.91 -0.65 -4.26
C ARG A 29 -16.98 0.86 -4.49
N THR A 30 -15.82 1.49 -4.68
CA THR A 30 -15.70 2.97 -4.75
C THR A 30 -15.60 3.50 -6.18
N GLY A 31 -15.23 2.66 -7.14
CA GLY A 31 -14.92 3.08 -8.51
C GLY A 31 -13.56 3.77 -8.66
N LEU A 32 -12.74 3.81 -7.59
CA LEU A 32 -11.37 4.33 -7.66
C LEU A 32 -10.47 3.39 -8.47
N THR A 33 -9.39 3.94 -9.03
CA THR A 33 -8.41 3.16 -9.80
C THR A 33 -7.42 2.48 -8.87
N TYR A 34 -7.38 1.15 -8.86
CA TYR A 34 -6.37 0.39 -8.12
C TYR A 34 -5.07 0.27 -8.93
N VAL A 35 -3.93 0.52 -8.26
CA VAL A 35 -2.58 0.36 -8.82
C VAL A 35 -1.73 -0.45 -7.84
N ASN A 36 -1.23 -1.59 -8.29
CA ASN A 36 -0.17 -2.31 -7.60
C ASN A 36 1.18 -1.87 -8.17
N ILE A 37 2.08 -1.37 -7.31
CA ILE A 37 3.36 -0.81 -7.76
C ILE A 37 4.31 -1.90 -8.27
N GLY A 38 4.25 -3.11 -7.70
CA GLY A 38 5.02 -4.24 -8.19
C GLY A 38 4.60 -4.66 -9.60
N ASP A 39 3.30 -4.76 -9.84
CA ASP A 39 2.76 -5.07 -11.17
C ASP A 39 3.08 -3.95 -12.18
N LEU A 40 2.92 -2.68 -11.78
CA LEU A 40 3.27 -1.52 -12.61
C LEU A 40 4.74 -1.55 -13.02
N ALA A 41 5.64 -1.80 -12.07
CA ALA A 41 7.07 -1.87 -12.33
C ALA A 41 7.42 -3.05 -13.26
N GLN A 42 6.76 -4.19 -13.08
CA GLN A 42 6.94 -5.34 -13.95
C GLN A 42 6.48 -5.06 -15.38
N GLU A 43 5.31 -4.46 -15.57
CA GLU A 43 4.74 -4.12 -16.87
C GLU A 43 5.56 -3.02 -17.58
N GLY A 44 5.97 -1.99 -16.85
CA GLY A 44 6.74 -0.85 -17.36
C GLY A 44 8.25 -1.07 -17.44
N GLN A 45 8.75 -2.22 -16.96
CA GLN A 45 10.19 -2.50 -16.82
C GLN A 45 10.90 -1.39 -16.03
N LEU A 46 10.31 -1.01 -14.89
CA LEU A 46 10.76 0.07 -14.01
C LEU A 46 11.72 -0.47 -12.94
N PHE A 47 12.82 -1.05 -13.40
CA PHE A 47 13.85 -1.62 -12.53
C PHE A 47 15.22 -1.08 -12.92
N ASP A 48 16.07 -0.80 -11.92
CA ASP A 48 17.46 -0.44 -12.11
C ASP A 48 18.36 -1.32 -11.22
N GLY A 49 18.93 -2.35 -11.83
CA GLY A 49 19.78 -3.32 -11.15
C GLY A 49 19.05 -4.56 -10.63
N TYR A 50 19.80 -5.39 -9.90
CA TYR A 50 19.34 -6.67 -9.38
C TYR A 50 19.97 -6.92 -8.01
N ASP A 51 19.13 -7.29 -7.05
CA ASP A 51 19.53 -7.67 -5.70
C ASP A 51 19.91 -9.16 -5.69
N GLU A 52 21.20 -9.47 -5.55
CA GLU A 52 21.69 -10.85 -5.52
C GLU A 52 21.29 -11.59 -4.24
N GLU A 53 21.08 -10.88 -3.13
CA GLU A 53 20.76 -11.45 -1.82
C GLU A 53 19.29 -11.91 -1.77
N TYR A 54 18.38 -11.09 -2.28
CA TYR A 54 16.94 -11.35 -2.34
C TYR A 54 16.49 -11.94 -3.68
N GLN A 55 17.40 -12.05 -4.65
CA GLN A 55 17.17 -12.60 -5.98
C GLN A 55 16.01 -11.91 -6.71
N CYS A 56 15.95 -10.58 -6.64
CA CYS A 56 14.90 -9.79 -7.28
C CYS A 56 15.44 -8.53 -7.96
N PRO A 57 14.77 -8.04 -9.02
CA PRO A 57 15.07 -6.71 -9.57
C PRO A 57 14.90 -5.62 -8.51
N ILE A 58 15.75 -4.60 -8.58
CA ILE A 58 15.64 -3.41 -7.71
C ILE A 58 14.70 -2.42 -8.40
N LEU A 59 13.72 -1.90 -7.65
CA LEU A 59 12.75 -0.94 -8.17
C LEU A 59 13.46 0.37 -8.57
N ASP A 60 13.16 0.89 -9.76
CA ASP A 60 13.56 2.25 -10.14
C ASP A 60 12.49 3.22 -9.61
N GLU A 61 12.73 3.74 -8.42
CA GLU A 61 11.78 4.58 -7.68
C GLU A 61 11.44 5.88 -8.42
N ASP A 62 12.45 6.54 -9.00
CA ASP A 62 12.26 7.79 -9.76
C ASP A 62 11.34 7.55 -10.97
N ARG A 63 11.55 6.46 -11.72
CA ARG A 63 10.69 6.13 -12.87
C ARG A 63 9.28 5.72 -12.45
N VAL A 64 9.11 5.07 -11.30
CA VAL A 64 7.78 4.78 -10.74
C VAL A 64 7.05 6.07 -10.39
N VAL A 65 7.76 7.03 -9.79
CA VAL A 65 7.17 8.33 -9.44
C VAL A 65 6.75 9.09 -10.71
N ASP A 66 7.62 9.14 -11.72
CA ASP A 66 7.35 9.80 -13.00
C ASP A 66 6.14 9.19 -13.72
N GLU A 67 6.03 7.86 -13.76
CA GLU A 67 4.93 7.15 -14.42
C GLU A 67 3.57 7.42 -13.76
N LEU A 68 3.55 7.68 -12.45
CA LEU A 68 2.33 7.88 -11.68
C LEU A 68 1.93 9.34 -11.48
N ASP A 69 2.82 10.30 -11.68
CA ASP A 69 2.57 11.70 -11.26
C ASP A 69 1.33 12.32 -11.92
N GLU A 70 1.10 12.06 -13.22
CA GLU A 70 -0.09 12.57 -13.91
C GLU A 70 -1.37 11.97 -13.30
N LYS A 71 -1.42 10.65 -13.14
CA LYS A 71 -2.58 9.93 -12.59
C LYS A 71 -2.87 10.35 -11.14
N MET A 72 -1.82 10.47 -10.32
CA MET A 72 -1.94 10.91 -8.92
C MET A 72 -2.38 12.38 -8.81
N SER A 73 -2.02 13.21 -9.79
CA SER A 73 -2.47 14.61 -9.86
C SER A 73 -3.94 14.77 -10.25
N GLU A 74 -4.51 13.81 -11.00
CA GLU A 74 -5.94 13.78 -11.32
C GLU A 74 -6.80 13.34 -10.11
N GLY A 75 -6.24 12.47 -9.27
CA GLY A 75 -6.91 11.93 -8.08
C GLY A 75 -7.66 10.64 -8.35
N GLY A 76 -8.19 10.03 -7.29
CA GLY A 76 -9.01 8.82 -7.37
C GLY A 76 -8.23 7.51 -7.52
N VAL A 77 -7.04 7.44 -6.94
CA VAL A 77 -6.14 6.28 -7.06
C VAL A 77 -5.94 5.59 -5.70
N ILE A 78 -6.03 4.25 -5.69
CA ILE A 78 -5.63 3.40 -4.57
C ILE A 78 -4.28 2.79 -4.92
N VAL A 79 -3.22 3.18 -4.23
CA VAL A 79 -1.87 2.66 -4.42
C VAL A 79 -1.61 1.53 -3.42
N ASP A 80 -1.11 0.39 -3.91
CA ASP A 80 -0.67 -0.76 -3.11
C ASP A 80 0.83 -0.99 -3.32
N TYR A 81 1.59 -0.73 -2.25
CA TYR A 81 3.00 -1.08 -2.18
C TYR A 81 3.41 -1.37 -0.73
N HIS A 82 4.57 -1.98 -0.53
CA HIS A 82 5.06 -2.29 0.82
C HIS A 82 5.97 -1.20 1.39
N GLY A 83 6.66 -0.44 0.54
CA GLY A 83 7.34 0.82 0.91
C GLY A 83 6.48 2.04 0.60
N CYS A 84 6.84 3.18 1.14
CA CYS A 84 6.06 4.42 1.03
C CYS A 84 6.86 5.71 1.14
N ASP A 85 8.15 5.67 1.47
CA ASP A 85 9.05 6.83 1.53
C ASP A 85 9.42 7.39 0.14
N LEU A 86 9.37 6.57 -0.91
CA LEU A 86 9.61 7.02 -2.29
C LEU A 86 8.55 8.00 -2.83
N PHE A 87 7.33 7.98 -2.29
CA PHE A 87 6.23 8.73 -2.89
C PHE A 87 6.18 10.18 -2.37
N PRO A 88 5.87 11.17 -3.24
CA PRO A 88 5.66 12.54 -2.79
C PRO A 88 4.51 12.63 -1.76
N GLU A 89 4.75 13.24 -0.60
CA GLU A 89 3.74 13.38 0.48
C GLU A 89 2.39 13.92 -0.03
N ARG A 90 2.43 14.89 -0.96
CA ARG A 90 1.24 15.52 -1.60
C ARG A 90 0.32 14.56 -2.36
N TRP A 91 0.78 13.34 -2.65
CA TRP A 91 0.01 12.40 -3.45
C TRP A 91 -1.18 11.86 -2.70
N PHE A 92 -1.07 11.62 -1.39
CA PHE A 92 -2.09 10.87 -0.64
C PHE A 92 -2.90 11.76 0.28
N ASP A 93 -4.21 11.52 0.28
CA ASP A 93 -5.15 12.18 1.18
C ASP A 93 -5.34 11.36 2.47
N ILE A 94 -5.00 10.07 2.44
CA ILE A 94 -4.94 9.16 3.59
C ILE A 94 -4.00 7.99 3.33
N VAL A 95 -3.38 7.48 4.40
CA VAL A 95 -2.45 6.35 4.39
C VAL A 95 -2.90 5.30 5.39
N PHE A 96 -3.08 4.07 4.93
CA PHE A 96 -3.41 2.93 5.77
C PHE A 96 -2.25 1.93 5.81
N VAL A 97 -1.74 1.69 7.01
CA VAL A 97 -0.73 0.67 7.29
C VAL A 97 -1.44 -0.58 7.80
N LEU A 98 -1.57 -1.60 6.96
CA LEU A 98 -2.19 -2.86 7.36
C LEU A 98 -1.24 -3.64 8.27
N ARG A 99 -1.78 -4.15 9.38
CA ARG A 99 -1.05 -4.90 10.41
C ARG A 99 -1.62 -6.30 10.53
N THR A 100 -0.77 -7.29 10.75
CA THR A 100 -1.18 -8.69 10.92
C THR A 100 -0.38 -9.35 12.02
N ASP A 101 -1.03 -10.15 12.84
CA ASP A 101 -0.39 -10.95 13.88
C ASP A 101 0.69 -11.84 13.29
N ASN A 102 1.85 -11.88 13.93
CA ASN A 102 3.05 -12.57 13.43
C ASN A 102 2.79 -14.04 13.05
N THR A 103 2.03 -14.78 13.86
CA THR A 103 1.70 -16.19 13.59
C THR A 103 0.85 -16.35 12.32
N GLN A 104 -0.08 -15.42 12.10
CA GLN A 104 -0.94 -15.43 10.91
C GLN A 104 -0.15 -14.99 9.68
N LEU A 105 0.67 -13.95 9.82
CA LEU A 105 1.53 -13.47 8.75
C LEU A 105 2.53 -14.56 8.31
N TYR A 106 3.18 -15.24 9.25
CA TYR A 106 4.06 -16.38 8.99
C TYR A 106 3.33 -17.42 8.14
N THR A 107 2.14 -17.85 8.57
CA THR A 107 1.34 -18.86 7.87
C THR A 107 0.97 -18.42 6.46
N ARG A 108 0.59 -17.14 6.27
CA ARG A 108 0.26 -16.57 4.95
C ARG A 108 1.48 -16.52 4.02
N LEU A 109 2.66 -16.16 4.54
CA LEU A 109 3.90 -16.11 3.78
C LEU A 109 4.40 -17.51 3.40
N GLU A 110 4.35 -18.46 4.34
CA GLU A 110 4.71 -19.86 4.10
C GLU A 110 3.79 -20.47 3.02
N ALA A 111 2.48 -20.21 3.08
CA ALA A 111 1.52 -20.65 2.06
C ALA A 111 1.78 -20.04 0.66
N ARG A 112 2.47 -18.89 0.58
CA ARG A 112 2.94 -18.28 -0.68
C ARG A 112 4.27 -18.87 -1.16
N GLY A 113 4.81 -19.87 -0.46
CA GLY A 113 6.08 -20.52 -0.79
C GLY A 113 7.32 -19.76 -0.33
N TYR A 114 7.17 -18.75 0.54
CA TYR A 114 8.33 -18.08 1.11
C TYR A 114 9.00 -19.03 2.10
N THR A 115 10.33 -19.12 2.03
CA THR A 115 11.11 -20.02 2.87
C THR A 115 12.41 -19.35 3.30
N GLY A 116 13.09 -19.95 4.29
CA GLY A 116 14.41 -19.53 4.73
C GLY A 116 14.46 -18.06 5.16
N LYS A 117 15.51 -17.36 4.72
CA LYS A 117 15.80 -15.98 5.10
C LYS A 117 14.68 -15.01 4.72
N LYS A 118 14.16 -15.09 3.50
CA LYS A 118 13.09 -14.20 3.01
C LYS A 118 11.85 -14.23 3.91
N LEU A 119 11.45 -15.42 4.38
CA LEU A 119 10.31 -15.55 5.29
C LEU A 119 10.62 -14.91 6.65
N GLN A 120 11.80 -15.17 7.20
CA GLN A 120 12.22 -14.61 8.50
C GLN A 120 12.30 -13.09 8.45
N ASP A 121 12.93 -12.53 7.40
CA ASP A 121 13.10 -11.09 7.23
C ASP A 121 11.74 -10.37 7.16
N ASN A 122 10.76 -10.93 6.43
CA ASN A 122 9.41 -10.33 6.35
C ASN A 122 8.67 -10.42 7.69
N VAL A 123 8.78 -11.52 8.43
CA VAL A 123 8.16 -11.61 9.77
C VAL A 123 8.84 -10.65 10.75
N GLN A 124 10.17 -10.48 10.68
CA GLN A 124 10.89 -9.51 11.50
C GLN A 124 10.51 -8.07 11.15
N CYS A 125 10.35 -7.74 9.87
CA CYS A 125 9.85 -6.46 9.40
C CYS A 125 8.52 -6.09 10.07
N GLU A 126 7.58 -7.04 10.17
CA GLU A 126 6.31 -6.82 10.87
C GLU A 126 6.48 -6.64 12.39
N ILE A 127 7.32 -7.47 13.02
CA ILE A 127 7.61 -7.41 14.47
C ILE A 127 8.19 -6.05 14.84
N PHE A 128 9.15 -5.55 14.05
CA PHE A 128 9.80 -4.26 14.26
C PHE A 128 8.96 -3.08 13.76
N GLN A 129 7.80 -3.33 13.16
CA GLN A 129 6.89 -2.30 12.66
C GLN A 129 7.56 -1.37 11.64
N THR A 130 8.56 -1.86 10.90
CA THR A 130 9.41 -1.05 10.02
C THR A 130 8.58 -0.18 9.08
N ILE A 131 7.58 -0.77 8.40
CA ILE A 131 6.73 -0.03 7.45
C ILE A 131 5.79 0.98 8.14
N TYR A 132 5.40 0.71 9.38
CA TYR A 132 4.60 1.67 10.14
C TYR A 132 5.44 2.89 10.54
N GLU A 133 6.67 2.67 11.00
CA GLU A 133 7.60 3.75 11.33
C GLU A 133 7.93 4.58 10.08
N GLU A 134 8.22 3.92 8.95
CA GLU A 134 8.45 4.57 7.65
C GLU A 134 7.28 5.48 7.24
N ALA A 135 6.03 4.99 7.33
CA ALA A 135 4.85 5.80 7.02
C ALA A 135 4.68 7.00 7.98
N MET A 136 5.03 6.83 9.25
CA MET A 136 4.95 7.90 10.25
C MET A 136 6.05 8.97 10.08
N GLU A 137 7.16 8.62 9.41
CA GLU A 137 8.24 9.54 9.05
C GLU A 137 7.97 10.26 7.72
N ALA A 138 7.40 9.55 6.74
CA ALA A 138 7.14 10.06 5.41
C ALA A 138 5.88 10.95 5.30
N TYR A 139 4.88 10.74 6.18
CA TYR A 139 3.59 11.42 6.11
C TYR A 139 3.18 12.08 7.42
N SER A 140 2.34 13.11 7.31
CA SER A 140 1.67 13.73 8.44
C SER A 140 0.90 12.69 9.28
N LYS A 141 1.17 12.65 10.60
CA LYS A 141 0.60 11.67 11.55
C LYS A 141 -0.93 11.60 11.55
N GLU A 142 -1.58 12.69 11.15
CA GLU A 142 -3.03 12.85 11.13
C GLU A 142 -3.71 12.01 10.04
N ILE A 143 -2.97 11.67 8.97
CA ILE A 143 -3.48 10.92 7.83
C ILE A 143 -3.01 9.45 7.83
N VAL A 144 -2.15 9.07 8.78
CA VAL A 144 -1.59 7.71 8.89
C VAL A 144 -2.39 6.90 9.91
N HIS A 145 -3.02 5.83 9.46
CA HIS A 145 -3.84 4.97 10.29
C HIS A 145 -3.42 3.50 10.16
N GLN A 146 -3.37 2.80 11.28
CA GLN A 146 -3.14 1.35 11.27
C GLN A 146 -4.47 0.61 11.15
N LEU A 147 -4.52 -0.43 10.32
CA LEU A 147 -5.69 -1.29 10.17
C LEU A 147 -5.34 -2.74 10.54
N PRO A 148 -6.06 -3.37 11.49
CA PRO A 148 -5.91 -4.80 11.71
C PRO A 148 -6.35 -5.55 10.44
N SER A 149 -5.64 -6.62 10.09
CA SER A 149 -5.94 -7.42 8.89
C SER A 149 -5.67 -8.90 9.13
N ASN A 150 -6.30 -9.43 10.19
CA ASN A 150 -6.11 -10.80 10.65
C ASN A 150 -7.20 -11.72 10.11
N THR A 151 -8.46 -11.28 10.15
CA THR A 151 -9.62 -12.11 9.80
C THR A 151 -10.43 -11.53 8.65
N PRO A 152 -11.35 -12.32 8.06
CA PRO A 152 -12.32 -11.78 7.08
C PRO A 152 -13.19 -10.66 7.65
N GLU A 153 -13.53 -10.70 8.93
CA GLU A 153 -14.29 -9.65 9.60
C GLU A 153 -13.50 -8.34 9.67
N ASP A 154 -12.18 -8.40 9.94
CA ASP A 154 -11.32 -7.22 9.84
C ASP A 154 -11.35 -6.64 8.42
N MET A 155 -11.32 -7.51 7.39
CA MET A 155 -11.38 -7.07 6.00
C MET A 155 -12.70 -6.36 5.68
N GLU A 156 -13.84 -6.94 6.07
CA GLU A 156 -15.16 -6.31 5.89
C GLU A 156 -15.25 -4.97 6.63
N HIS A 157 -14.77 -4.91 7.87
CA HIS A 157 -14.76 -3.69 8.64
C HIS A 157 -13.90 -2.59 8.00
N ASN A 158 -12.69 -2.94 7.56
CA ASN A 158 -11.79 -2.02 6.87
C ASN A 158 -12.42 -1.48 5.58
N LEU A 159 -13.07 -2.35 4.80
CA LEU A 159 -13.78 -1.95 3.58
C LEU A 159 -14.85 -0.91 3.89
N ASP A 160 -15.72 -1.20 4.85
CA ASP A 160 -16.83 -0.31 5.21
C ASP A 160 -16.32 1.05 5.71
N GLN A 161 -15.28 1.05 6.54
CA GLN A 161 -14.67 2.29 7.04
C GLN A 161 -14.06 3.13 5.92
N ILE A 162 -13.27 2.52 5.03
CA ILE A 162 -12.59 3.26 3.96
C ILE A 162 -13.59 3.75 2.91
N VAL A 163 -14.64 2.98 2.60
CA VAL A 163 -15.73 3.42 1.72
C VAL A 163 -16.45 4.63 2.31
N GLN A 164 -16.83 4.58 3.58
CA GLN A 164 -17.49 5.71 4.25
C GLN A 164 -16.59 6.95 4.29
N TRP A 165 -15.30 6.77 4.59
CA TRP A 165 -14.32 7.85 4.54
C TRP A 165 -14.22 8.46 3.14
N THR A 166 -14.15 7.62 2.11
CA THR A 166 -14.06 8.04 0.70
C THR A 166 -15.28 8.86 0.28
N GLU A 167 -16.49 8.40 0.64
CA GLU A 167 -17.73 9.14 0.38
C GLU A 167 -17.78 10.48 1.11
N GLN A 168 -17.32 10.52 2.36
CA GLN A 168 -17.30 11.75 3.14
C GLN A 168 -16.28 12.75 2.58
N TRP A 169 -15.07 12.29 2.27
CA TRP A 169 -14.04 13.12 1.64
C TRP A 169 -14.55 13.75 0.34
N MET A 170 -15.22 12.96 -0.52
CA MET A 170 -15.81 13.47 -1.76
C MET A 170 -16.92 14.50 -1.52
N LYS A 171 -17.68 14.43 -0.43
CA LYS A 171 -18.69 15.45 -0.07
C LYS A 171 -18.04 16.75 0.41
N ASP A 172 -16.92 16.65 1.11
CA ASP A 172 -16.22 17.80 1.68
C ASP A 172 -15.40 18.58 0.63
N HIS A 173 -15.06 17.94 -0.50
CA HIS A 173 -14.19 18.48 -1.55
C HIS A 173 -14.87 18.68 -2.93
N ASN A 174 -16.19 18.43 -3.03
CA ASN A 174 -17.01 18.74 -4.21
C ASN A 174 -17.98 19.90 -3.92
#